data_AF-X6D6U5-F1
#
_entry.id   AF-X6D6U5-F1
#
_cell.length_a   1.000
_cell.length_b   1.000
_cell.length_c   1.000
_cell.angle_alpha   90.00
_cell.angle_beta   90.00
_cell.angle_gamma   90.00
#
_symmetry.space_group_name_H-M   'P 1'
#
loop_
_entity.id
_entity.type
_entity.pdbx_description
1 polymer ?
#
loop_
_entity_poly.entity_id
_entity_poly.type
_entity_poly.pdbx_seq_one_letter_code
_entity_poly.pdbx_strand_id
1 'polypeptide(L)' 'MIDELERQAAENPSKLKVRKKGGKTIIDGEVELDGLVMVVVGATAGGP' A
#
# COMPACT_ATOMS: atom_id res chain seq x y z
N MET A 1 2.58 1.17 -5.68
CA MET A 1 1.47 0.52 -4.92
C MET A 1 1.94 0.02 -3.56
N ILE A 2 2.95 -0.85 -3.48
CA ILE A 2 3.50 -1.32 -2.17
C ILE A 2 3.93 -0.15 -1.29
N ASP A 3 4.59 0.86 -1.87
CA ASP A 3 5.09 2.02 -1.12
C ASP A 3 3.98 2.83 -0.44
N GLU A 4 2.78 2.87 -1.02
CA GLU A 4 1.63 3.53 -0.41
C GLU A 4 1.08 2.75 0.77
N LEU A 5 1.06 1.41 0.67
CA LEU A 5 0.69 0.55 1.80
C LEU A 5 1.72 0.66 2.93
N GLU A 6 3.01 0.79 2.60
CA GLU A 6 4.07 1.03 3.59
C GLU A 6 3.95 2.42 4.23
N ARG A 7 3.56 3.45 3.46
CA ARG A 7 3.25 4.79 3.98
C ARG A 7 2.08 4.76 4.97
N GLN A 8 0.96 4.14 4.61
CA GLN A 8 -0.20 4.03 5.49
C GLN A 8 0.13 3.25 6.77
N ALA A 9 0.94 2.19 6.67
CA ALA A 9 1.40 1.43 7.82
C ALA A 9 2.33 2.26 8.74
N ALA A 10 3.14 3.16 8.16
CA ALA A 10 3.97 4.09 8.93
C ALA A 10 3.16 5.19 9.61
N GLU A 11 2.08 5.66 8.97
CA GLU A 11 1.17 6.67 9.53
C GLU A 11 0.33 6.12 10.70
N ASN A 12 -0.12 4.87 10.62
CA ASN A 12 -0.85 4.23 11.71
C ASN A 12 -0.45 2.75 11.94
N PRO A 13 0.71 2.49 12.57
CA PRO A 13 1.25 1.13 12.74
C PRO A 13 0.42 0.25 13.68
N SER A 14 -0.49 0.85 14.45
CA SER A 14 -1.45 0.11 15.28
C SER A 14 -2.60 -0.50 14.47
N LYS A 15 -2.94 0.11 13.33
CA LYS A 15 -4.06 -0.27 12.47
C LYS A 15 -3.66 -1.07 11.24
N LEU A 16 -2.43 -0.90 10.76
CA LEU A 16 -1.94 -1.56 9.56
C LEU A 16 -0.49 -2.02 9.73
N LYS A 17 -0.22 -3.26 9.30
CA LYS A 17 1.11 -3.85 9.26
C LYS A 17 1.40 -4.41 7.87
N VAL A 18 2.57 -4.06 7.34
CA VAL A 18 3.07 -4.57 6.06
C VAL A 18 4.37 -5.33 6.30
N ARG A 19 4.47 -6.56 5.79
CA ARG A 19 5.65 -7.42 5.92
C ARG A 19 6.03 -8.02 4.58
N LYS A 20 7.31 -7.98 4.23
CA LYS A 20 7.89 -8.63 3.04
C LYS A 20 8.48 -9.99 3.44
N LYS A 21 8.08 -11.08 2.78
CA LYS A 21 8.61 -12.43 3.02
C LYS A 21 8.63 -13.25 1.73
N GLY A 22 9.81 -13.64 1.27
CA GLY A 22 9.99 -14.56 0.14
C GLY A 22 9.28 -14.11 -1.14
N GLY A 23 9.45 -12.85 -1.54
CA GLY A 23 8.80 -12.27 -2.73
C GLY A 23 7.31 -11.96 -2.58
N LYS A 24 6.71 -12.24 -1.40
CA LYS A 24 5.33 -11.90 -1.08
C LYS A 24 5.28 -10.72 -0.12
N THR A 25 4.22 -9.93 -0.26
CA THR A 25 3.85 -8.90 0.72
C THR A 25 2.62 -9.39 1.48
N ILE A 26 2.71 -9.37 2.80
CA ILE A 26 1.60 -9.68 3.71
C ILE A 26 1.11 -8.35 4.28
N ILE A 27 -0.18 -8.10 4.13
CA ILE A 27 -0.88 -6.90 4.59
C ILE A 27 -1.90 -7.35 5.62
N ASP A 28 -1.85 -6.75 6.81
CA ASP A 28 -2.69 -7.12 7.95
C ASP A 28 -3.20 -5.84 8.63
N GLY A 29 -4.51 -5.61 8.54
CA GLY A 29 -5.17 -4.44 9.12
C GLY A 29 -6.00 -3.63 8.12
N GLU A 30 -6.35 -2.41 8.54
CA GLU A 30 -7.16 -1.46 7.76
C GLU A 30 -6.33 -0.80 6.66
N VAL A 31 -6.86 -0.76 5.44
CA VAL A 31 -6.23 -0.11 4.28
C VAL A 31 -7.15 1.00 3.79
N GLU A 32 -6.61 2.19 3.60
CA GLU A 32 -7.35 3.31 3.06
C GLU A 32 -7.38 3.25 1.52
N LEU A 33 -8.52 2.80 1.01
CA LEU A 33 -8.67 2.45 -0.41
C LEU A 33 -8.64 3.68 -1.32
N ASP A 34 -9.15 4.83 -0.87
CA ASP A 34 -9.15 6.05 -1.68
C ASP A 34 -7.73 6.51 -2.02
N GLY A 35 -6.81 6.44 -1.04
CA GLY A 35 -5.38 6.70 -1.27
C GLY A 35 -4.74 5.66 -2.20
N LEU A 36 -5.12 4.39 -2.07
CA LEU A 36 -4.58 3.32 -2.90
C LEU A 36 -5.04 3.42 -4.37
N VAL A 37 -6.30 3.78 -4.60
CA VAL A 37 -6.87 3.95 -5.94
C VAL A 37 -6.14 5.05 -6.71
N MET A 38 -5.79 6.17 -6.06
CA MET A 38 -5.04 7.25 -6.71
C MET A 38 -3.68 6.77 -7.24
N VAL A 39 -3.00 5.91 -6.49
CA VAL A 39 -1.70 5.32 -6.91
C VAL A 39 -1.87 4.36 -8.08
N VAL A 40 -2.94 3.57 -8.10
CA VAL A 40 -3.25 2.67 -9.22
C VAL A 40 -3.58 3.47 -10.48
N VAL A 41 -4.46 4.47 -10.38
CA VAL A 41 -4.84 5.33 -11.50
C VAL A 41 -3.62 6.06 -12.06
N GLY A 42 -2.78 6.65 -11.20
CA GLY A 42 -1.54 7.31 -11.62
C GLY A 42 -0.57 6.36 -12.35
N ALA A 43 -0.41 5.13 -11.85
CA ALA A 43 0.42 4.12 -12.51
C ALA A 43 -0.14 3.67 -13.87
N THR A 44 -1.46 3.64 -14.05
CA THR A 44 -2.10 3.30 -15.33
C THR A 44 -2.17 4.47 -16.32
N ALA A 45 -2.22 5.71 -15.82
CA ALA A 45 -2.34 6.92 -16.65
C ALA A 45 -1.01 7.39 -17.24
N GLY A 46 0.12 6.94 -16.67
CA GLY A 46 1.47 7.33 -17.10
C GLY A 46 2.38 6.14 -17.38
N GLY A 47 1.85 5.00 -17.85
CA GLY A 47 2.69 3.91 -18.35
C GLY A 47 3.62 4.39 -19.48
N PRO A 48 4.66 3.64 -19.87
CA PRO A 48 5.50 4.04 -21.00
C PRO A 48 4.66 4.36 -22.24
#